data_AF-A0A0W0XKS5-F1
#
_entry.id   AF-A0A0W0XKS5-F1
#
_cell.length_a   1.000
_cell.length_b   1.000
_cell.length_c   1.000
_cell.angle_alpha   90.00
_cell.angle_beta   90.00
_cell.angle_gamma   90.00
#
_symmetry.space_group_name_H-M   'P 1'
#
loop_
_entity.id
_entity.type
_entity.pdbx_description
1 polymer ?
#
loop_
_entity_poly.entity_id
_entity_poly.type
_entity_poly.pdbx_seq_one_letter_code
_entity_poly.pdbx_strand_id
1 'polypeptide(L)'
;MHYRNQSVLLASKHEKEKAIAKVFFDTLSCTLDVHEFDTDQFGSFTGEIPRTLSPYDTCVLKAKRAAEDYGYDLVIASEGSFGPHPAFPFTPVDHEIMVFLDRKHNWVIAEQYTTPKTNYRMMTITTQTELSDFLDKAGFPEHGLTLQTNRDKKVLAKGIRDITALKNALSLGFQNEKELFLATDMRAMMNPTRMNAISILAEKLAHRIQCCCPECLAPGFGFNQVSGYLPCGECSAPTSLCQYEIWGCIQCDYQEKRPRRDGVKVAEPQYCDYCNP
;
A
#
# COMPACT_ATOMS: atom_id res chain seq x y z
N MET A 1 -9.87 18.51 -18.14
CA MET A 1 -9.80 17.57 -17.00
C MET A 1 -10.77 16.44 -17.28
N HIS A 2 -10.26 15.24 -17.58
CA HIS A 2 -11.04 14.11 -18.12
C HIS A 2 -12.20 13.65 -17.22
N TYR A 3 -12.06 13.77 -15.89
CA TYR A 3 -13.01 13.22 -14.93
C TYR A 3 -13.73 14.29 -14.09
N ARG A 4 -13.78 15.54 -14.56
CA ARG A 4 -14.41 16.62 -13.80
C ARG A 4 -15.88 16.31 -13.49
N ASN A 5 -16.27 16.53 -12.23
CA ASN A 5 -17.64 16.33 -11.72
C ASN A 5 -18.16 14.89 -11.87
N GLN A 6 -17.26 13.91 -11.91
CA GLN A 6 -17.65 12.50 -11.93
C GLN A 6 -17.74 11.92 -10.52
N SER A 7 -18.66 10.96 -10.35
CA SER A 7 -18.70 10.09 -9.17
C SER A 7 -17.79 8.89 -9.40
N VAL A 8 -16.95 8.58 -8.42
CA VAL A 8 -15.98 7.48 -8.46
C VAL A 8 -16.24 6.57 -7.27
N LEU A 9 -16.47 5.29 -7.54
CA LEU A 9 -16.66 4.30 -6.49
C LEU A 9 -15.34 4.02 -5.78
N LEU A 10 -15.32 4.06 -4.45
CA LEU A 10 -14.20 3.53 -3.67
C LEU A 10 -14.49 2.07 -3.29
N ALA A 11 -13.85 1.13 -3.96
CA ALA A 11 -13.87 -0.29 -3.66
C ALA A 11 -12.97 -0.59 -2.45
N SER A 12 -13.43 -0.19 -1.26
CA SER A 12 -12.72 -0.43 0.00
C SER A 12 -13.68 -0.74 1.13
N LYS A 13 -13.17 -1.50 2.10
CA LYS A 13 -13.80 -1.69 3.41
C LYS A 13 -13.34 -0.59 4.37
N HIS A 14 -14.32 0.13 4.91
CA HIS A 14 -14.30 1.16 5.97
C HIS A 14 -13.20 2.25 5.95
N GLU A 15 -13.64 3.51 6.00
CA GLU A 15 -12.91 4.73 6.38
C GLU A 15 -11.74 5.20 5.50
N LYS A 16 -11.36 4.46 4.46
CA LYS A 16 -10.29 4.93 3.54
C LYS A 16 -10.70 6.19 2.77
N GLU A 17 -11.99 6.45 2.61
CA GLU A 17 -12.49 7.70 2.03
C GLU A 17 -11.99 8.94 2.78
N LYS A 18 -11.70 8.84 4.08
CA LYS A 18 -11.11 9.92 4.88
C LYS A 18 -9.75 10.38 4.34
N ALA A 19 -8.97 9.47 3.75
CA ALA A 19 -7.67 9.76 3.15
C ALA A 19 -7.76 10.17 1.67
N ILE A 20 -8.78 9.71 0.94
CA ILE A 20 -8.80 9.79 -0.53
C ILE A 20 -9.75 10.90 -1.02
N ALA A 21 -10.89 11.12 -0.36
CA ALA A 21 -11.99 11.94 -0.88
C ALA A 21 -11.57 13.39 -1.14
N LYS A 22 -10.91 14.03 -0.16
CA LYS A 22 -10.48 15.43 -0.28
C LYS A 22 -9.48 15.60 -1.43
N VAL A 23 -8.51 14.69 -1.55
CA VAL A 23 -7.49 14.73 -2.61
C VAL A 23 -8.12 14.62 -3.99
N PHE A 24 -9.06 13.69 -4.16
CA PHE A 24 -9.75 13.49 -5.44
C PHE A 24 -10.68 14.66 -5.78
N PHE A 25 -11.33 15.25 -4.78
CA PHE A 25 -12.15 16.43 -4.98
C PHE A 25 -11.31 17.65 -5.40
N ASP A 26 -10.26 17.97 -4.63
CA ASP A 26 -9.45 19.17 -4.89
C ASP A 26 -8.65 19.05 -6.19
N THR A 27 -8.09 17.87 -6.45
CA THR A 27 -7.23 17.64 -7.61
C THR A 27 -8.06 17.34 -8.85
N LEU A 28 -9.06 16.45 -8.78
CA LEU A 28 -9.79 15.96 -9.94
C LEU A 28 -11.20 16.54 -10.13
N SER A 29 -11.72 17.26 -9.13
CA SER A 29 -13.14 17.59 -9.03
C SER A 29 -14.03 16.34 -9.10
N CYS A 30 -13.54 15.21 -8.61
CA CYS A 30 -14.30 13.97 -8.48
C CYS A 30 -14.90 13.87 -7.08
N THR A 31 -16.08 13.25 -6.97
CA THR A 31 -16.66 12.86 -5.68
C THR A 31 -16.48 11.35 -5.49
N LEU A 32 -16.25 10.93 -4.25
CA LEU A 32 -16.13 9.50 -3.92
C LEU A 32 -17.44 8.99 -3.33
N ASP A 33 -17.94 7.92 -3.94
CA ASP A 33 -19.04 7.15 -3.40
C ASP A 33 -18.50 5.90 -2.71
N VAL A 34 -19.04 5.57 -1.54
CA VAL A 34 -18.63 4.39 -0.76
C VAL A 34 -19.84 3.49 -0.59
N HIS A 35 -19.66 2.21 -0.93
CA HIS A 35 -20.62 1.15 -0.64
C HIS A 35 -19.96 0.11 0.26
N GLU A 36 -20.75 -0.62 1.03
CA GLU A 36 -20.27 -1.76 1.81
C GLU A 36 -19.83 -2.89 0.87
N PHE A 37 -18.55 -2.93 0.53
CA PHE A 37 -17.96 -3.94 -0.34
C PHE A 37 -17.01 -4.81 0.48
N ASP A 38 -17.34 -6.11 0.59
CA ASP A 38 -16.50 -7.01 1.36
C ASP A 38 -15.21 -7.32 0.60
N THR A 39 -14.14 -6.63 0.98
CA THR A 39 -12.82 -6.83 0.38
C THR A 39 -12.10 -8.04 0.92
N ASP A 40 -12.54 -8.61 2.05
CA ASP A 40 -11.82 -9.73 2.68
C ASP A 40 -11.87 -10.99 1.82
N GLN A 41 -12.85 -11.10 0.90
CA GLN A 41 -12.92 -12.17 -0.12
C GLN A 41 -11.67 -12.26 -1.01
N PHE A 42 -10.88 -11.19 -1.09
CA PHE A 42 -9.64 -11.13 -1.87
C PHE A 42 -8.37 -11.38 -1.03
N GLY A 43 -8.54 -11.63 0.27
CA GLY A 43 -7.47 -11.87 1.23
C GLY A 43 -7.49 -10.89 2.40
N SER A 44 -7.02 -11.34 3.56
CA SER A 44 -7.11 -10.58 4.82
C SER A 44 -5.74 -10.37 5.48
N PHE A 45 -5.56 -9.26 6.21
CA PHE A 45 -4.31 -8.97 6.94
C PHE A 45 -4.02 -9.95 8.07
N THR A 46 -5.07 -10.50 8.67
CA THR A 46 -4.99 -11.46 9.77
C THR A 46 -4.88 -12.92 9.30
N GLY A 47 -4.93 -13.16 7.99
CA GLY A 47 -4.61 -14.45 7.37
C GLY A 47 -5.75 -15.46 7.31
N GLU A 48 -6.99 -15.10 7.67
CA GLU A 48 -8.13 -16.02 7.56
C GLU A 48 -8.45 -16.38 6.11
N ILE A 49 -8.35 -15.40 5.20
CA ILE A 49 -8.48 -15.62 3.76
C ILE A 49 -7.09 -15.43 3.13
N PRO A 50 -6.54 -16.46 2.46
CA PRO A 50 -5.26 -16.38 1.77
C PRO A 50 -5.28 -15.37 0.61
N ARG A 51 -4.16 -14.71 0.38
CA ARG A 51 -3.92 -13.90 -0.82
C ARG A 51 -3.33 -14.79 -1.91
N THR A 52 -4.03 -14.92 -3.04
CA THR A 52 -3.63 -15.80 -4.16
C THR A 52 -3.07 -15.05 -5.35
N LEU A 53 -3.30 -13.74 -5.44
CA LEU A 53 -2.87 -12.86 -6.52
C LEU A 53 -1.82 -11.86 -6.04
N SER A 54 -1.11 -11.25 -6.97
CA SER A 54 -0.25 -10.11 -6.65
C SER A 54 -1.08 -8.96 -6.07
N PRO A 55 -0.49 -8.05 -5.26
CA PRO A 55 -1.22 -6.88 -4.76
C PRO A 55 -1.81 -6.01 -5.88
N TYR A 56 -1.11 -5.88 -7.01
CA TYR A 56 -1.60 -5.15 -8.17
C TYR A 56 -2.82 -5.84 -8.81
N ASP A 57 -2.71 -7.13 -9.11
CA ASP A 57 -3.80 -7.88 -9.75
C ASP A 57 -5.04 -7.96 -8.85
N THR A 58 -4.81 -8.07 -7.53
CA THR A 58 -5.87 -8.01 -6.52
C THR A 58 -6.59 -6.66 -6.55
N CYS A 59 -5.84 -5.57 -6.60
CA CYS A 59 -6.39 -4.21 -6.73
C CYS A 59 -7.27 -4.07 -7.99
N VAL A 60 -6.76 -4.52 -9.15
CA VAL A 60 -7.49 -4.43 -10.41
C VAL A 60 -8.75 -5.30 -10.38
N LEU A 61 -8.65 -6.53 -9.89
CA LEU A 61 -9.79 -7.43 -9.75
C LEU A 61 -10.84 -6.83 -8.82
N LYS A 62 -10.42 -6.26 -7.69
CA LYS A 62 -11.28 -5.57 -6.72
C LYS A 62 -12.04 -4.42 -7.37
N ALA A 63 -11.34 -3.56 -8.11
CA ALA A 63 -11.95 -2.44 -8.82
C ALA A 63 -12.97 -2.93 -9.85
N LYS A 64 -12.63 -3.93 -10.67
CA LYS A 64 -13.52 -4.50 -11.68
C LYS A 64 -14.78 -5.11 -11.05
N ARG A 65 -14.60 -5.90 -9.98
CA ARG A 65 -15.72 -6.57 -9.32
C ARG A 65 -16.69 -5.57 -8.68
N ALA A 66 -16.17 -4.59 -7.95
CA ALA A 66 -17.00 -3.54 -7.37
C ALA A 66 -17.73 -2.72 -8.44
N ALA A 67 -17.08 -2.46 -9.57
CA ALA A 67 -17.71 -1.77 -10.70
C ALA A 67 -18.91 -2.55 -11.28
N GLU A 68 -18.77 -3.87 -11.40
CA GLU A 68 -19.84 -4.77 -11.86
C GLU A 68 -20.98 -4.84 -10.85
N ASP A 69 -20.66 -5.05 -9.57
CA ASP A 69 -21.65 -5.24 -8.50
C ASP A 69 -22.51 -3.99 -8.27
N TYR A 70 -21.93 -2.78 -8.43
CA TYR A 70 -22.61 -1.51 -8.16
C TYR A 70 -22.91 -0.67 -9.41
N GLY A 71 -22.54 -1.14 -10.61
CA GLY A 71 -22.85 -0.45 -11.87
C GLY A 71 -22.08 0.86 -12.09
N TYR A 72 -20.87 0.99 -11.54
CA TYR A 72 -20.02 2.18 -11.73
C TYR A 72 -19.09 2.03 -12.93
N ASP A 73 -18.81 3.15 -13.62
CA ASP A 73 -17.80 3.19 -14.70
C ASP A 73 -16.39 3.51 -14.18
N LEU A 74 -16.31 4.26 -13.09
CA LEU A 74 -15.07 4.74 -12.49
C LEU A 74 -14.93 4.17 -11.09
N VAL A 75 -13.80 3.49 -10.82
CA VAL A 75 -13.58 2.83 -9.52
C VAL A 75 -12.14 3.01 -9.05
N ILE A 76 -11.98 3.31 -7.76
CA ILE A 76 -10.70 3.27 -7.05
C ILE A 76 -10.65 2.02 -6.20
N ALA A 77 -9.54 1.29 -6.26
CA ALA A 77 -9.24 0.23 -5.30
C ALA A 77 -7.84 0.43 -4.73
N SER A 78 -7.64 -0.02 -3.49
CA SER A 78 -6.32 -0.05 -2.88
C SER A 78 -6.02 -1.36 -2.15
N GLU A 79 -4.73 -1.70 -2.12
CA GLU A 79 -4.15 -2.84 -1.43
C GLU A 79 -2.86 -2.43 -0.73
N GLY A 80 -2.59 -3.09 0.40
CA GLY A 80 -1.41 -2.81 1.21
C GLY A 80 -0.74 -4.10 1.66
N SER A 81 0.58 -4.09 1.70
CA SER A 81 1.39 -5.19 2.19
C SER A 81 2.50 -4.67 3.10
N PHE A 82 2.88 -5.49 4.07
CA PHE A 82 3.92 -5.16 5.04
C PHE A 82 4.95 -6.28 5.08
N GLY A 83 6.22 -5.91 5.12
CA GLY A 83 7.30 -6.86 5.08
C GLY A 83 8.66 -6.20 5.19
N PRO A 84 9.75 -6.98 5.11
CA PRO A 84 11.10 -6.44 5.13
C PRO A 84 11.40 -5.64 3.86
N HIS A 85 12.18 -4.57 3.98
CA HIS A 85 12.66 -3.79 2.84
C HIS A 85 13.57 -4.68 1.96
N PRO A 86 13.42 -4.70 0.62
CA PRO A 86 14.22 -5.58 -0.25
C PRO A 86 15.73 -5.40 -0.11
N ALA A 87 16.19 -4.15 0.03
CA ALA A 87 17.60 -3.83 0.26
C ALA A 87 18.02 -3.82 1.74
N PHE A 88 17.07 -3.79 2.69
CA PHE A 88 17.35 -3.69 4.13
C PHE A 88 16.44 -4.66 4.90
N PRO A 89 16.77 -5.97 4.92
CA PRO A 89 15.84 -7.01 5.38
C PRO A 89 15.33 -6.87 6.82
N PHE A 90 16.00 -6.08 7.66
CA PHE A 90 15.60 -5.83 9.06
C PHE A 90 14.70 -4.60 9.24
N THR A 91 14.43 -3.85 8.17
CA THR A 91 13.57 -2.67 8.22
C THR A 91 12.18 -3.01 7.69
N PRO A 92 11.12 -2.96 8.50
CA PRO A 92 9.77 -3.15 8.00
C PRO A 92 9.37 -1.98 7.09
N VAL A 93 8.63 -2.28 6.04
CA VAL A 93 8.05 -1.30 5.12
C VAL A 93 6.56 -1.52 4.96
N ASP A 94 5.86 -0.41 4.76
CA ASP A 94 4.52 -0.36 4.20
C ASP A 94 4.63 -0.19 2.68
N HIS A 95 3.97 -1.06 1.92
CA HIS A 95 3.83 -0.95 0.47
C HIS A 95 2.35 -0.91 0.10
N GLU A 96 1.90 0.27 -0.31
CA GLU A 96 0.54 0.54 -0.73
C GLU A 96 0.47 0.66 -2.26
N ILE A 97 -0.58 0.10 -2.85
CA ILE A 97 -0.92 0.19 -4.27
C ILE A 97 -2.34 0.71 -4.39
N MET A 98 -2.57 1.62 -5.34
CA MET A 98 -3.89 2.16 -5.64
C MET A 98 -4.09 2.19 -7.15
N VAL A 99 -5.25 1.74 -7.59
CA VAL A 99 -5.66 1.72 -9.00
C VAL A 99 -6.91 2.55 -9.18
N PHE A 100 -6.97 3.26 -10.30
CA PHE A 100 -8.14 3.93 -10.84
C PHE A 100 -8.53 3.24 -12.15
N LEU A 101 -9.72 2.64 -12.17
CA LEU A 101 -10.32 1.94 -13.29
C LEU A 101 -11.28 2.89 -14.01
N ASP A 102 -11.14 3.01 -15.33
CA ASP A 102 -12.14 3.56 -16.23
C ASP A 102 -12.63 2.46 -17.18
N ARG A 103 -13.88 2.03 -17.00
CA ARG A 103 -14.47 0.95 -17.78
C ARG A 103 -14.85 1.35 -19.19
N LYS A 104 -15.24 2.62 -19.41
CA LYS A 104 -15.65 3.09 -20.74
C LYS A 104 -14.50 3.03 -21.73
N HIS A 105 -13.30 3.36 -21.25
CA HIS A 105 -12.09 3.37 -22.07
C HIS A 105 -11.19 2.14 -21.85
N ASN A 106 -11.57 1.25 -20.94
CA ASN A 106 -10.78 0.08 -20.53
C ASN A 106 -9.38 0.46 -20.06
N TRP A 107 -9.29 1.51 -19.23
CA TRP A 107 -8.03 2.00 -18.68
C TRP A 107 -7.86 1.61 -17.22
N VAL A 108 -6.62 1.31 -16.85
CA VAL A 108 -6.18 1.15 -15.48
C VAL A 108 -4.99 2.09 -15.25
N ILE A 109 -5.19 3.08 -14.39
CA ILE A 109 -4.13 3.99 -13.94
C ILE A 109 -3.73 3.56 -12.55
N ALA A 110 -2.46 3.25 -12.33
CA ALA A 110 -1.98 2.73 -11.06
C ALA A 110 -0.83 3.56 -10.51
N GLU A 111 -0.76 3.65 -9.19
CA GLU A 111 0.39 4.18 -8.46
C GLU A 111 0.70 3.29 -7.27
N GLN A 112 1.93 3.42 -6.77
CA GLN A 112 2.37 2.74 -5.56
C GLN A 112 3.19 3.67 -4.67
N TYR A 113 3.20 3.38 -3.38
CA TYR A 113 3.96 4.11 -2.38
C TYR A 113 4.58 3.13 -1.38
N THR A 114 5.90 3.22 -1.20
CA THR A 114 6.63 2.41 -0.22
C THR A 114 7.24 3.34 0.82
N THR A 115 7.09 3.01 2.10
CA THR A 115 7.64 3.81 3.19
C THR A 115 8.12 2.94 4.36
N PRO A 116 9.28 3.26 4.96
CA PRO A 116 9.71 2.62 6.21
C PRO A 116 8.99 3.20 7.44
N LYS A 117 8.17 4.26 7.28
CA LYS A 117 7.37 4.83 8.37
C LYS A 117 6.17 3.93 8.63
N THR A 118 6.40 2.88 9.40
CA THR A 118 5.37 1.91 9.80
C THR A 118 5.62 1.42 11.21
N ASN A 119 4.54 1.12 11.94
CA ASN A 119 4.58 0.45 13.23
C ASN A 119 4.46 -1.07 13.10
N TYR A 120 4.50 -1.63 11.87
CA TYR A 120 4.30 -3.05 11.59
C TYR A 120 5.19 -3.96 12.44
N ARG A 121 4.59 -4.56 13.46
CA ARG A 121 5.30 -5.31 14.50
C ARG A 121 4.43 -6.41 15.07
N MET A 122 5.08 -7.48 15.49
CA MET A 122 4.43 -8.67 16.05
C MET A 122 5.34 -9.31 17.11
N MET A 123 4.74 -10.02 18.06
CA MET A 123 5.47 -10.82 19.04
C MET A 123 4.63 -12.00 19.53
N THR A 124 5.30 -13.11 19.86
CA THR A 124 4.71 -14.18 20.66
C THR A 124 4.83 -13.83 22.14
N ILE A 125 3.76 -14.02 22.91
CA ILE A 125 3.65 -13.63 24.30
C ILE A 125 3.19 -14.78 25.18
N THR A 126 3.67 -14.82 26.42
CA THR A 126 3.21 -15.66 27.52
C THR A 126 2.60 -14.78 28.63
N THR A 127 2.06 -15.39 29.68
CA THR A 127 1.55 -14.66 30.85
C THR A 127 2.62 -13.88 31.62
N GLN A 128 3.91 -14.16 31.39
CA GLN A 128 5.06 -13.46 32.00
C GLN A 128 5.67 -12.39 31.08
N THR A 129 5.13 -12.19 29.88
CA THR A 129 5.72 -11.25 28.92
C THR A 129 5.35 -9.81 29.27
N GLU A 130 6.36 -8.95 29.46
CA GLU A 130 6.18 -7.51 29.64
C GLU A 130 5.84 -6.84 28.30
N LEU A 131 4.73 -6.09 28.27
CA LEU A 131 4.18 -5.53 27.03
C LEU A 131 4.46 -4.03 26.85
N SER A 132 4.99 -3.33 27.85
CA SER A 132 5.12 -1.86 27.85
C SER A 132 5.88 -1.32 26.62
N ASP A 133 7.08 -1.83 26.35
CA ASP A 133 7.89 -1.46 25.17
C ASP A 133 7.16 -1.81 23.86
N PHE A 134 6.42 -2.93 23.84
CA PHE A 134 5.70 -3.32 22.65
C PHE A 134 4.56 -2.36 22.32
N LEU A 135 3.78 -1.98 23.34
CA LEU A 135 2.62 -1.10 23.21
C LEU A 135 3.04 0.31 22.79
N ASP A 136 4.12 0.83 23.39
CA ASP A 136 4.69 2.13 23.04
C ASP A 136 5.12 2.17 21.56
N LYS A 137 5.97 1.23 21.14
CA LYS A 137 6.41 1.12 19.73
C LYS A 137 5.28 0.77 18.76
N ALA A 138 4.17 0.22 19.25
CA ALA A 138 3.00 -0.05 18.42
C ALA A 138 2.18 1.23 18.18
N GLY A 139 2.42 2.30 18.95
CA GLY A 139 1.58 3.49 18.95
C GLY A 139 0.21 3.23 19.56
N PHE A 140 0.09 2.26 20.46
CA PHE A 140 -1.15 1.97 21.18
C PHE A 140 -1.42 3.08 22.22
N PRO A 141 -2.67 3.56 22.40
CA PRO A 141 -3.92 3.05 21.83
C PRO A 141 -4.38 3.73 20.52
N GLU A 142 -3.62 4.71 20.02
CA GLU A 142 -3.96 5.39 18.77
C GLU A 142 -4.04 4.40 17.60
N HIS A 143 -3.13 3.43 17.59
CA HIS A 143 -3.12 2.27 16.71
C HIS A 143 -3.76 1.06 17.41
N GLY A 144 -4.56 0.30 16.67
CA GLY A 144 -5.17 -0.93 17.14
C GLY A 144 -4.18 -2.09 17.22
N LEU A 145 -4.57 -3.13 17.97
CA LEU A 145 -3.87 -4.41 18.03
C LEU A 145 -4.79 -5.56 17.60
N THR A 146 -4.17 -6.63 17.13
CA THR A 146 -4.81 -7.94 16.92
C THR A 146 -4.19 -8.98 17.83
N LEU A 147 -5.02 -9.90 18.30
CA LEU A 147 -4.60 -11.02 19.14
C LEU A 147 -5.05 -12.32 18.48
N GLN A 148 -4.11 -13.25 18.35
CA GLN A 148 -4.33 -14.58 17.78
C GLN A 148 -3.77 -15.64 18.73
N THR A 149 -4.24 -16.88 18.58
CA THR A 149 -3.54 -18.04 19.13
C THR A 149 -2.17 -18.18 18.43
N ASN A 150 -1.14 -18.67 19.14
CA ASN A 150 0.18 -18.78 18.50
C ASN A 150 0.25 -19.92 17.47
N ARG A 151 -0.40 -21.06 17.77
CA ARG A 151 -0.25 -22.33 17.03
C ARG A 151 -0.96 -22.34 15.67
N ASP A 152 -2.24 -22.02 15.65
CA ASP A 152 -3.11 -22.09 14.46
C ASP A 152 -3.54 -20.70 13.96
N LYS A 153 -3.01 -19.62 14.56
CA LYS A 153 -3.28 -18.22 14.20
C LYS A 153 -4.77 -17.87 14.18
N LYS A 154 -5.59 -18.60 14.96
CA LYS A 154 -7.00 -18.30 15.16
C LYS A 154 -7.13 -16.91 15.79
N VAL A 155 -7.91 -16.03 15.15
CA VAL A 155 -8.16 -14.69 15.65
C VAL A 155 -9.01 -14.73 16.91
N LEU A 156 -8.50 -14.15 17.98
CA LEU A 156 -9.20 -13.98 19.25
C LEU A 156 -9.84 -12.60 19.36
N ALA A 157 -9.14 -11.56 18.87
CA ALA A 157 -9.63 -10.19 18.86
C ALA A 157 -8.93 -9.36 17.77
N LYS A 158 -9.63 -8.36 17.23
CA LYS A 158 -9.07 -7.35 16.33
C LYS A 158 -9.51 -5.95 16.78
N GLY A 159 -8.77 -4.92 16.41
CA GLY A 159 -9.15 -3.52 16.68
C GLY A 159 -9.09 -3.15 18.16
N ILE A 160 -8.21 -3.79 18.92
CA ILE A 160 -8.04 -3.49 20.35
C ILE A 160 -7.37 -2.12 20.46
N ARG A 161 -8.09 -1.11 20.97
CA ARG A 161 -7.62 0.28 21.17
C ARG A 161 -7.84 0.78 22.59
N ASP A 162 -7.99 -0.13 23.53
CA ASP A 162 -8.20 0.18 24.95
C ASP A 162 -7.49 -0.85 25.83
N ILE A 163 -6.90 -0.38 26.93
CA ILE A 163 -6.09 -1.22 27.82
C ILE A 163 -6.93 -2.25 28.56
N THR A 164 -8.19 -1.93 28.86
CA THR A 164 -9.11 -2.86 29.51
C THR A 164 -9.53 -3.95 28.53
N ALA A 165 -9.86 -3.58 27.29
CA ALA A 165 -10.13 -4.52 26.21
C ALA A 165 -8.93 -5.46 25.95
N LEU A 166 -7.70 -4.93 25.96
CA LEU A 166 -6.49 -5.74 25.84
C LEU A 166 -6.37 -6.75 27.00
N LYS A 167 -6.50 -6.30 28.25
CA LYS A 167 -6.44 -7.18 29.43
C LYS A 167 -7.49 -8.29 29.38
N ASN A 168 -8.71 -7.96 28.98
CA ASN A 168 -9.79 -8.93 28.84
C ASN A 168 -9.48 -9.97 27.74
N ALA A 169 -9.01 -9.51 26.58
CA ALA A 169 -8.64 -10.40 25.47
C ALA A 169 -7.47 -11.34 25.85
N LEU A 170 -6.46 -10.82 26.55
CA LEU A 170 -5.34 -11.60 27.06
C LEU A 170 -5.81 -12.64 28.08
N SER A 171 -6.63 -12.24 29.06
CA SER A 171 -7.17 -13.15 30.07
C SER A 171 -7.96 -14.29 29.43
N LEU A 172 -8.82 -13.99 28.45
CA LEU A 172 -9.59 -15.00 27.73
C LEU A 172 -8.68 -15.93 26.90
N GLY A 173 -7.69 -15.38 26.20
CA GLY A 173 -6.76 -16.16 25.39
C GLY A 173 -5.94 -17.15 26.24
N PHE A 174 -5.39 -16.67 27.36
CA PHE A 174 -4.56 -17.49 28.26
C PHE A 174 -5.34 -18.52 29.09
N GLN A 175 -6.68 -18.56 29.03
CA GLN A 175 -7.45 -19.66 29.61
C GLN A 175 -7.18 -20.99 28.90
N ASN A 176 -6.90 -20.95 27.59
CA ASN A 176 -6.78 -22.15 26.75
C ASN A 176 -5.41 -22.26 26.06
N GLU A 177 -4.66 -21.16 25.96
CA GLU A 177 -3.36 -21.11 25.29
C GLU A 177 -2.24 -20.80 26.28
N LYS A 178 -1.06 -21.39 26.08
CA LYS A 178 0.17 -21.01 26.81
C LYS A 178 0.87 -19.81 26.18
N GLU A 179 0.68 -19.66 24.88
CA GLU A 179 1.30 -18.63 24.05
C GLU A 179 0.25 -18.00 23.14
N LEU A 180 0.27 -16.67 23.06
CA LEU A 180 -0.54 -15.90 22.14
C LEU A 180 0.35 -15.14 21.17
N PHE A 181 -0.23 -14.71 20.07
CA PHE A 181 0.44 -13.90 19.06
C PHE A 181 -0.21 -12.51 19.04
N LEU A 182 0.55 -11.50 19.42
CA LEU A 182 0.13 -10.10 19.47
C LEU A 182 0.77 -9.36 18.29
N ALA A 183 -0.02 -8.59 17.55
CA ALA A 183 0.47 -7.80 16.43
C ALA A 183 -0.23 -6.44 16.36
N THR A 184 0.43 -5.48 15.71
CA THR A 184 -0.22 -4.22 15.31
C THR A 184 -1.34 -4.50 14.31
N ASP A 185 -2.49 -3.87 14.50
CA ASP A 185 -3.60 -3.97 13.58
C ASP A 185 -3.33 -3.08 12.36
N MET A 186 -2.94 -3.72 11.26
CA MET A 186 -2.56 -3.01 10.04
C MET A 186 -3.76 -2.61 9.18
N ARG A 187 -5.01 -2.83 9.61
CA ARG A 187 -6.18 -2.37 8.85
C ARG A 187 -6.26 -0.84 8.92
N ALA A 188 -6.56 -0.17 7.80
CA ALA A 188 -6.42 1.28 7.65
C ALA A 188 -7.14 2.09 8.75
N MET A 189 -8.39 1.74 9.10
CA MET A 189 -9.17 2.40 10.16
C MET A 189 -8.59 2.23 11.58
N MET A 190 -7.70 1.24 11.76
CA MET A 190 -7.02 0.97 13.02
C MET A 190 -5.61 1.53 13.06
N ASN A 191 -5.11 2.13 11.98
CA ASN A 191 -3.71 2.50 11.84
C ASN A 191 -3.56 3.88 11.18
N PRO A 192 -3.51 4.97 11.98
CA PRO A 192 -3.31 6.32 11.47
C PRO A 192 -2.07 6.49 10.60
N THR A 193 -0.97 5.81 10.93
CA THR A 193 0.28 5.84 10.13
C THR A 193 0.05 5.32 8.71
N ARG A 194 -0.61 4.17 8.58
CA ARG A 194 -1.02 3.60 7.29
C ARG A 194 -2.03 4.49 6.56
N MET A 195 -3.00 5.07 7.28
CA MET A 195 -3.99 5.98 6.69
C MET A 195 -3.30 7.20 6.03
N ASN A 196 -2.23 7.71 6.64
CA ASN A 196 -1.41 8.75 6.03
C ASN A 196 -0.66 8.27 4.78
N ALA A 197 -0.11 7.04 4.78
CA ALA A 197 0.50 6.45 3.58
C ALA A 197 -0.50 6.34 2.41
N ILE A 198 -1.74 5.94 2.70
CA ILE A 198 -2.83 5.89 1.72
C ILE A 198 -3.16 7.30 1.18
N SER A 199 -3.15 8.33 2.03
CA SER A 199 -3.36 9.73 1.59
C SER A 199 -2.28 10.19 0.61
N ILE A 200 -1.00 9.94 0.92
CA ILE A 200 0.13 10.28 0.03
C ILE A 200 -0.01 9.54 -1.30
N LEU A 201 -0.41 8.26 -1.26
CA LEU A 201 -0.64 7.48 -2.46
C LEU A 201 -1.82 8.03 -3.30
N ALA A 202 -2.90 8.47 -2.65
CA ALA A 202 -4.03 9.10 -3.33
C ALA A 202 -3.59 10.37 -4.07
N GLU A 203 -2.71 11.19 -3.48
CA GLU A 203 -2.15 12.39 -4.12
C GLU A 203 -1.34 12.03 -5.36
N LYS A 204 -0.45 11.04 -5.25
CA LYS A 204 0.34 10.54 -6.39
C LYS A 204 -0.57 10.08 -7.53
N LEU A 205 -1.59 9.28 -7.21
CA LEU A 205 -2.53 8.77 -8.19
C LEU A 205 -3.34 9.89 -8.85
N ALA A 206 -3.87 10.83 -8.06
CA ALA A 206 -4.63 11.96 -8.57
C ALA A 206 -3.78 12.83 -9.52
N HIS A 207 -2.53 13.11 -9.16
CA HIS A 207 -1.61 13.83 -10.05
C HIS A 207 -1.33 13.06 -11.34
N ARG A 208 -1.10 11.73 -11.27
CA ARG A 208 -0.90 10.92 -12.48
C ARG A 208 -2.14 10.92 -13.38
N ILE A 209 -3.35 10.87 -12.81
CA ILE A 209 -4.60 10.95 -13.57
C ILE A 209 -4.69 12.29 -14.33
N GLN A 210 -4.20 13.40 -13.77
CA GLN A 210 -4.16 14.69 -14.46
C GLN A 210 -3.13 14.73 -15.60
N CYS A 211 -2.05 13.95 -15.50
CA CYS A 211 -1.01 13.90 -16.52
C CYS A 211 -1.51 13.20 -17.77
N CYS A 212 -1.75 13.97 -18.83
CA CYS A 212 -2.19 13.44 -20.12
C CYS A 212 -0.99 13.10 -21.00
N CYS A 213 -1.14 12.07 -21.81
CA CYS A 213 -0.17 11.74 -22.85
C CYS A 213 -0.09 12.89 -23.87
N PRO A 214 1.12 13.35 -24.26
CA PRO A 214 1.24 14.44 -25.23
C PRO A 214 0.83 14.06 -26.65
N GLU A 215 0.76 12.76 -26.99
CA GLU A 215 0.33 12.30 -28.32
C GLU A 215 -1.18 12.04 -28.39
N CYS A 216 -1.71 11.14 -27.55
CA CYS A 216 -3.12 10.74 -27.63
C CYS A 216 -4.03 11.44 -26.61
N LEU A 217 -3.48 12.29 -25.74
CA LEU A 217 -4.19 13.01 -24.68
C LEU A 217 -4.85 12.12 -23.61
N ALA A 218 -4.63 10.80 -23.63
CA ALA A 218 -5.13 9.91 -22.59
C ALA A 218 -4.59 10.29 -21.20
N PRO A 219 -5.42 10.31 -20.14
CA PRO A 219 -4.95 10.54 -18.78
C PRO A 219 -4.08 9.38 -18.29
N GLY A 220 -3.30 9.59 -17.23
CA GLY A 220 -2.50 8.54 -16.61
C GLY A 220 -1.08 8.38 -17.13
N PHE A 221 -0.59 9.32 -17.94
CA PHE A 221 0.81 9.34 -18.37
C PHE A 221 1.72 9.47 -17.16
N GLY A 222 2.65 8.54 -16.99
CA GLY A 222 3.40 8.43 -15.74
C GLY A 222 4.57 7.47 -15.84
N PHE A 223 5.24 7.28 -14.71
CA PHE A 223 6.30 6.28 -14.59
C PHE A 223 5.80 4.89 -14.98
N ASN A 224 6.60 4.18 -15.77
CA ASN A 224 6.34 2.82 -16.22
C ASN A 224 7.44 1.87 -15.73
N GLN A 225 8.69 2.16 -16.08
CA GLN A 225 9.83 1.30 -15.75
C GLN A 225 11.12 2.09 -15.65
N VAL A 226 12.20 1.43 -15.25
CA VAL A 226 13.55 1.99 -15.27
C VAL A 226 14.37 1.40 -16.42
N SER A 227 15.41 2.10 -16.87
CA SER A 227 16.34 1.56 -17.89
C SER A 227 17.77 2.04 -17.71
N GLY A 228 18.71 1.31 -18.32
CA GLY A 228 20.14 1.58 -18.24
C GLY A 228 20.74 1.27 -16.87
N TYR A 229 22.01 1.63 -16.70
CA TYR A 229 22.76 1.48 -15.45
C TYR A 229 23.61 2.72 -15.21
N LEU A 230 23.84 3.06 -13.93
CA LEU A 230 24.85 4.02 -13.54
C LEU A 230 26.22 3.34 -13.52
N PRO A 231 27.27 3.95 -14.09
CA PRO A 231 28.63 3.46 -13.92
C PRO A 231 29.10 3.70 -12.48
N CYS A 232 29.89 2.76 -11.95
CA CYS A 232 30.59 2.95 -10.67
C CYS A 232 31.56 4.13 -10.75
N GLY A 233 31.56 5.01 -9.74
CA GLY A 233 32.44 6.17 -9.69
C GLY A 233 33.94 5.85 -9.59
N GLU A 234 34.31 4.62 -9.19
CA GLU A 234 35.69 4.18 -9.08
C GLU A 234 36.16 3.34 -10.27
N CYS A 235 35.50 2.21 -10.53
CA CYS A 235 35.93 1.25 -11.55
C CYS A 235 35.20 1.39 -12.90
N SER A 236 34.21 2.29 -12.99
CA SER A 236 33.35 2.48 -14.18
C SER A 236 32.53 1.27 -14.63
N ALA A 237 32.55 0.16 -13.88
CA ALA A 237 31.72 -1.01 -14.16
C ALA A 237 30.22 -0.67 -14.05
N PRO A 238 29.35 -1.36 -14.81
CA PRO A 238 27.90 -1.22 -14.66
C PRO A 238 27.45 -1.62 -13.24
N THR A 239 26.47 -0.89 -12.70
CA THR A 239 25.85 -1.21 -11.40
C THR A 239 24.37 -1.57 -11.55
N SER A 240 23.75 -2.04 -10.47
CA SER A 240 22.31 -2.33 -10.41
C SER A 240 21.43 -1.06 -10.39
N LEU A 241 22.03 0.12 -10.19
CA LEU A 241 21.30 1.39 -10.15
C LEU A 241 20.93 1.84 -11.55
N CYS A 242 19.64 2.05 -11.81
CA CYS A 242 19.18 2.52 -13.12
C CYS A 242 19.64 3.95 -13.44
N GLN A 243 19.77 4.27 -14.72
CA GLN A 243 20.17 5.60 -15.19
C GLN A 243 18.97 6.47 -15.61
N TYR A 244 17.87 5.85 -16.02
CA TYR A 244 16.72 6.55 -16.57
C TYR A 244 15.40 6.00 -16.04
N GLU A 245 14.43 6.89 -15.89
CA GLU A 245 13.03 6.57 -15.76
C GLU A 245 12.39 6.57 -17.16
N ILE A 246 11.65 5.51 -17.47
CA ILE A 246 10.79 5.45 -18.66
C ILE A 246 9.37 5.78 -18.22
N TRP A 247 8.84 6.85 -18.78
CA TRP A 247 7.46 7.27 -18.61
C TRP A 247 6.67 6.85 -19.84
N GLY A 248 5.42 6.40 -19.67
CA GLY A 248 4.63 5.82 -20.75
C GLY A 248 3.16 6.17 -20.67
N CYS A 249 2.52 6.15 -21.84
CA CYS A 249 1.07 6.22 -21.98
C CYS A 249 0.42 4.84 -21.69
N ILE A 250 -0.80 4.86 -21.17
CA ILE A 250 -1.60 3.65 -20.94
C ILE A 250 -2.40 3.19 -22.17
N GLN A 251 -2.49 4.04 -23.20
CA GLN A 251 -3.35 3.82 -24.38
C GLN A 251 -2.56 3.67 -25.69
N CYS A 252 -1.46 4.41 -25.86
CA CYS A 252 -0.64 4.39 -27.08
C CYS A 252 0.81 4.08 -26.75
N ASP A 253 1.64 3.92 -27.78
CA ASP A 253 3.05 3.53 -27.63
C ASP A 253 3.98 4.69 -27.23
N TYR A 254 3.44 5.90 -27.00
CA TYR A 254 4.25 7.04 -26.62
C TYR A 254 4.97 6.81 -25.28
N GLN A 255 6.28 7.04 -25.28
CA GLN A 255 7.14 6.95 -24.11
C GLN A 255 8.17 8.08 -24.08
N GLU A 256 8.51 8.51 -22.87
CA GLU A 256 9.59 9.47 -22.62
C GLU A 256 10.66 8.85 -21.73
N LYS A 257 11.91 8.96 -22.15
CA LYS A 257 13.07 8.60 -21.35
C LYS A 257 13.56 9.83 -20.60
N ARG A 258 13.45 9.82 -19.27
CA ARG A 258 13.84 10.92 -18.39
C ARG A 258 15.04 10.51 -17.53
N PRO A 259 15.98 11.42 -17.22
CA PRO A 259 17.01 11.14 -16.23
C PRO A 259 16.38 10.90 -14.86
N ARG A 260 17.10 10.23 -13.95
CA ARG A 260 16.66 10.07 -12.56
C ARG A 260 16.34 11.43 -11.93
N ARG A 261 15.29 11.48 -11.12
CA ARG A 261 14.88 12.71 -10.42
C ARG A 261 15.87 13.17 -9.36
N ASP A 262 16.65 12.25 -8.80
CA ASP A 262 17.70 12.54 -7.81
C ASP A 262 18.97 13.16 -8.42
N GLY A 263 19.06 13.20 -9.76
CA GLY A 263 20.20 13.77 -10.48
C GLY A 263 21.49 12.95 -10.39
N VAL A 264 21.45 11.75 -9.80
CA VAL A 264 22.64 10.90 -9.63
C VAL A 264 23.10 10.36 -10.99
N LYS A 265 24.38 10.55 -11.31
CA LYS A 265 24.99 10.17 -12.61
C LYS A 265 26.03 9.06 -12.50
N VAL A 266 26.53 8.80 -11.31
CA VAL A 266 27.54 7.78 -10.99
C VAL A 266 27.12 7.09 -9.71
N ALA A 267 27.30 5.79 -9.66
CA ALA A 267 27.00 4.99 -8.49
C ALA A 267 28.16 5.01 -7.51
N GLU A 268 27.85 5.05 -6.21
CA GLU A 268 28.86 4.83 -5.17
C GLU A 268 29.39 3.39 -5.22
N PRO A 269 30.67 3.15 -4.90
CA PRO A 269 31.29 1.82 -4.94
C PRO A 269 30.55 0.73 -4.15
N GLN A 270 29.84 1.11 -3.08
CA GLN A 270 29.03 0.18 -2.27
C GLN A 270 27.88 -0.50 -3.03
N TYR A 271 27.46 0.07 -4.18
CA TYR A 271 26.43 -0.49 -5.06
C TYR A 271 27.02 -1.20 -6.30
N CYS A 272 28.34 -1.40 -6.35
CA CYS A 272 29.02 -2.03 -7.46
C CYS A 272 29.51 -3.43 -7.07
N ASP A 273 29.02 -4.46 -7.74
CA ASP A 273 29.38 -5.87 -7.49
C ASP A 273 30.88 -6.17 -7.66
N TYR A 274 31.65 -5.28 -8.31
CA TYR A 274 33.10 -5.41 -8.43
C TYR A 274 33.87 -4.73 -7.30
N CYS A 275 33.43 -3.55 -6.85
CA CYS A 275 34.07 -2.82 -5.76
C CYS A 275 33.60 -3.30 -4.38
N ASN A 276 32.38 -3.80 -4.30
CA ASN A 276 31.73 -4.33 -3.11
C ASN A 276 30.95 -5.61 -3.46
N PRO A 277 31.67 -6.73 -3.74
CA PRO A 277 31.07 -8.03 -4.03
C PRO A 277 30.31 -8.64 -2.85
#